data_AF-A0A7K3XG71-F1
#
_entry.id   AF-A0A7K3XG71-F1
#
_cell.length_a   1.000
_cell.length_b   1.000
_cell.length_c   1.000
_cell.angle_alpha   90.00
_cell.angle_beta   90.00
_cell.angle_gamma   90.00
#
_symmetry.space_group_name_H-M   'P 1'
#
loop_
_entity.id
_entity.type
_entity.pdbx_description
1 polymer ?
#
loop_
_entity_poly.entity_id
_entity_poly.type
_entity_poly.pdbx_seq_one_letter_code
_entity_poly.pdbx_strand_id
1 'polypeptide(L)'
;MESIRRLEQIPEMVIVKYDWHEFKAKKNDRFFTRLLKFKKRSIARLFHKQVTRKIPFWKPSAFYLYQRRVVFNDELLQRIGIASFDYFKSIRQNLAQMNEIILNAKEFSPGKASLNFNLDEERAKLASFVQKTQKQIDQSITNTILHSFNDLFLNFEKISSNLSNPETDTNLKTYKKIFKKKHTLKADDGQAHAILPRNLTYYLNMIHAGFILNALKVRISTKLAKQSDELEIRITDRILAPLDKIRKVAESIGNETESIRNIDFIKNLDVSYVFDLQLDFRMVFRDIQNMIQELPIEVEISKPEFIRDIEKGSFTDHDFDIFEFQKHADFYVGKELINNLRIEMDKTGKKFNVVLNNILDIIHFTVFNLENIFHSEVNGKNHENIILRKSLIDELIVRIEHEQTTSFEIYQQTVERMNTLLAESFELVNNQLLAGSINVRDNKHRSANKIFSTLSGSFINSWLFLRNQWVSLIYRRSEGMLLAKRLSSFEKEHKISNQAIHELLETLSPNDEVLKQIPS
;
A
#
# COMPACT_ATOMS: atom_id res chain seq x y z
N MET A 1 -5.05 -9.93 41.97
CA MET A 1 -5.07 -10.41 43.38
C MET A 1 -6.41 -10.14 44.09
N GLU A 2 -7.10 -9.02 43.87
CA GLU A 2 -8.40 -8.74 44.53
C GLU A 2 -9.55 -9.69 44.13
N SER A 3 -9.51 -10.24 42.92
CA SER A 3 -10.50 -11.23 42.44
C SER A 3 -10.49 -12.53 43.24
N ILE A 4 -9.31 -12.95 43.72
CA ILE A 4 -9.15 -14.15 44.55
C ILE A 4 -9.73 -13.91 45.95
N ARG A 5 -9.49 -12.71 46.52
CA ARG A 5 -10.09 -12.30 47.81
C ARG A 5 -11.62 -12.25 47.80
N ARG A 6 -12.26 -11.91 46.68
CA ARG A 6 -13.73 -11.93 46.57
C ARG A 6 -14.30 -13.34 46.40
N LEU A 7 -13.51 -14.27 45.88
CA LEU A 7 -13.92 -15.68 45.86
C LEU A 7 -13.94 -16.21 47.31
N GLU A 8 -13.00 -15.85 48.18
CA GLU A 8 -12.97 -16.28 49.60
C GLU A 8 -14.26 -15.95 50.41
N GLN A 9 -15.12 -15.05 49.91
CA GLN A 9 -16.41 -14.71 50.52
C GLN A 9 -17.55 -15.69 50.17
N ILE A 10 -17.33 -16.62 49.23
CA ILE A 10 -18.33 -17.62 48.85
C ILE A 10 -18.33 -18.73 49.92
N PRO A 11 -19.49 -19.05 50.52
CA PRO A 11 -19.56 -20.07 51.56
C PRO A 11 -19.12 -21.45 51.03
N GLU A 12 -18.32 -22.16 51.83
CA GLU A 12 -17.87 -23.52 51.49
C GLU A 12 -19.04 -24.48 51.28
N MET A 13 -20.07 -24.31 52.12
CA MET A 13 -21.28 -25.12 52.15
C MET A 13 -22.51 -24.22 52.22
N VAL A 14 -23.54 -24.56 51.44
CA VAL A 14 -24.87 -23.95 51.58
C VAL A 14 -25.81 -25.00 52.16
N ILE A 15 -26.55 -24.61 53.19
CA ILE A 15 -27.59 -25.44 53.80
C ILE A 15 -28.91 -25.10 53.10
N VAL A 16 -29.46 -26.04 52.35
CA VAL A 16 -30.77 -25.90 51.70
C VAL A 16 -31.76 -26.81 52.40
N LYS A 17 -32.94 -26.27 52.73
CA LYS A 17 -34.06 -27.02 53.30
C LYS A 17 -35.06 -27.28 52.19
N TYR A 18 -35.46 -28.53 52.04
CA TYR A 18 -36.42 -28.95 51.02
C TYR A 18 -37.69 -29.52 51.65
N ASP A 19 -38.83 -29.21 51.05
CA ASP A 19 -40.12 -29.76 51.44
C ASP A 19 -40.36 -31.13 50.83
N TRP A 20 -41.26 -31.91 51.45
CA TRP A 20 -41.54 -33.28 51.01
C TRP A 20 -42.13 -33.35 49.60
N HIS A 21 -42.80 -32.29 49.13
CA HIS A 21 -43.36 -32.19 47.79
C HIS A 21 -42.29 -32.11 46.69
N GLU A 22 -41.12 -31.53 47.01
CA GLU A 22 -40.05 -31.27 46.04
C GLU A 22 -39.31 -32.57 45.63
N PHE A 23 -39.42 -33.63 46.44
CA PHE A 23 -38.86 -34.96 46.15
C PHE A 23 -39.77 -35.84 45.26
N LYS A 24 -40.62 -35.26 44.41
CA LYS A 24 -41.43 -36.02 43.46
C LYS A 24 -40.52 -36.60 42.35
N ALA A 25 -40.60 -37.91 42.13
CA ALA A 25 -39.88 -38.58 41.04
C ALA A 25 -40.44 -38.14 39.68
N LYS A 26 -39.57 -37.77 38.75
CA LYS A 26 -39.91 -37.43 37.36
C LYS A 26 -39.74 -38.67 36.47
N LYS A 27 -40.45 -38.70 35.33
CA LYS A 27 -40.40 -39.81 34.36
C LYS A 27 -39.02 -40.04 33.74
N ASN A 28 -38.12 -39.05 33.76
CA ASN A 28 -36.77 -39.15 33.19
C ASN A 28 -35.67 -39.44 34.23
N ASP A 29 -36.03 -39.59 35.51
CA ASP A 29 -35.04 -39.83 36.56
C ASP A 29 -34.48 -41.25 36.47
N ARG A 30 -33.17 -41.42 36.68
CA ARG A 30 -32.52 -42.74 36.81
C ARG A 30 -33.06 -43.48 38.03
N PHE A 31 -33.06 -44.82 37.98
CA PHE A 31 -33.60 -45.69 39.03
C PHE A 31 -33.08 -45.34 40.44
N PHE A 32 -31.75 -45.18 40.61
CA PHE A 32 -31.14 -44.79 41.88
C PHE A 32 -31.62 -43.43 42.39
N THR A 33 -31.83 -42.46 41.50
CA THR A 33 -32.33 -41.13 41.85
C THR A 33 -33.79 -41.19 42.32
N ARG A 34 -34.62 -42.02 41.66
CA ARG A 34 -36.01 -42.27 42.09
C ARG A 34 -36.08 -42.90 43.47
N LEU A 35 -35.24 -43.90 43.74
CA LEU A 35 -35.17 -44.58 45.03
C LEU A 35 -34.74 -43.62 46.16
N LEU A 36 -33.73 -42.77 45.90
CA LEU A 36 -33.27 -41.74 46.83
C LEU A 36 -34.37 -40.70 47.11
N LYS A 37 -35.06 -40.21 46.07
CA LYS A 37 -36.19 -39.28 46.22
C LYS A 37 -37.32 -39.89 47.03
N PHE A 38 -37.71 -41.13 46.73
CA PHE A 38 -38.75 -41.85 47.47
C PHE A 38 -38.39 -41.99 48.95
N LYS A 39 -37.18 -42.47 49.27
CA LYS A 39 -36.71 -42.62 50.67
C LYS A 39 -36.75 -41.28 51.43
N LYS A 40 -36.23 -40.21 50.82
CA LYS A 40 -36.20 -38.88 51.46
C LYS A 40 -37.58 -38.28 51.63
N ARG A 41 -38.47 -38.46 50.65
CA ARG A 41 -39.89 -38.06 50.72
C ARG A 41 -40.64 -38.77 51.84
N SER A 42 -40.48 -40.09 51.95
CA SER A 42 -41.16 -40.89 52.99
C SER A 42 -40.71 -40.49 54.39
N ILE A 43 -39.40 -40.27 54.59
CA ILE A 43 -38.87 -39.79 55.88
C ILE A 43 -39.39 -38.39 56.20
N ALA A 44 -39.37 -37.45 55.24
CA ALA A 44 -39.86 -36.09 55.45
C ALA A 44 -41.35 -36.04 55.81
N ARG A 45 -42.15 -36.89 55.15
CA ARG A 45 -43.60 -37.00 55.38
C ARG A 45 -43.93 -37.64 56.73
N LEU A 46 -43.18 -38.67 57.14
CA LEU A 46 -43.36 -39.33 58.43
C LEU A 46 -43.03 -38.39 59.61
N PHE A 47 -41.93 -37.65 59.51
CA PHE A 47 -41.44 -36.81 60.62
C PHE A 47 -41.91 -35.35 60.56
N HIS A 48 -42.73 -34.95 59.56
CA HIS A 48 -43.19 -33.56 59.34
C HIS A 48 -42.04 -32.54 59.37
N LYS A 49 -40.86 -32.95 58.91
CA LYS A 49 -39.63 -32.15 58.96
C LYS A 49 -39.08 -31.94 57.56
N GLN A 50 -38.61 -30.71 57.31
CA GLN A 50 -37.90 -30.38 56.09
C GLN A 50 -36.59 -31.16 56.00
N VAL A 51 -36.28 -31.65 54.79
CA VAL A 51 -35.02 -32.35 54.55
C VAL A 51 -33.92 -31.31 54.40
N THR A 52 -33.07 -31.21 55.41
CA THR A 52 -31.89 -30.33 55.37
C THR A 52 -30.75 -31.03 54.63
N ARG A 53 -30.17 -30.35 53.63
CA ARG A 53 -28.97 -30.83 52.92
C ARG A 53 -27.85 -29.81 52.99
N LYS A 54 -26.62 -30.30 53.23
CA LYS A 54 -25.38 -29.53 53.11
C LYS A 54 -24.82 -29.76 51.71
N ILE A 55 -24.74 -28.72 50.91
CA ILE A 55 -24.32 -28.78 49.51
C ILE A 55 -22.97 -28.07 49.38
N PRO A 56 -21.93 -28.72 48.84
CA PRO A 56 -20.64 -28.08 48.61
C PRO A 56 -20.77 -27.06 47.48
N PHE A 57 -20.82 -25.78 47.84
CA PHE A 57 -21.11 -24.68 46.91
C PHE A 57 -19.86 -24.01 46.36
N TRP A 58 -18.83 -23.88 47.20
CA TRP A 58 -17.59 -23.20 46.85
C TRP A 58 -16.94 -23.72 45.57
N LYS A 59 -16.61 -25.02 45.51
CA LYS A 59 -15.82 -25.57 44.38
C LYS A 59 -16.54 -25.46 43.03
N PRO A 60 -17.83 -25.81 42.91
CA PRO A 60 -18.58 -25.62 41.67
C PRO A 60 -18.73 -24.14 41.27
N SER A 61 -19.02 -23.26 42.23
CA SER A 61 -19.23 -21.83 41.96
C SER A 61 -17.94 -21.11 41.61
N ALA A 62 -16.85 -21.36 42.35
CA ALA A 62 -15.53 -20.81 42.05
C ALA A 62 -15.04 -21.26 40.67
N PHE A 63 -15.20 -22.55 40.34
CA PHE A 63 -14.87 -23.06 39.01
C PHE A 63 -15.67 -22.37 37.91
N TYR A 64 -16.99 -22.26 38.12
CA TYR A 64 -17.87 -21.68 37.13
C TYR A 64 -17.57 -20.20 36.90
N LEU A 65 -17.40 -19.45 37.99
CA LEU A 65 -17.05 -18.03 37.95
C LEU A 65 -15.70 -17.82 37.29
N TYR A 66 -14.70 -18.65 37.63
CA TYR A 66 -13.38 -18.57 37.03
C TYR A 66 -13.42 -18.90 35.52
N GLN A 67 -13.98 -20.06 35.14
CA GLN A 67 -14.03 -20.47 33.73
C GLN A 67 -14.84 -19.48 32.89
N ARG A 68 -15.98 -19.00 33.40
CA ARG A 68 -16.80 -18.02 32.67
C ARG A 68 -16.15 -16.66 32.60
N ARG A 69 -15.44 -16.23 33.64
CA ARG A 69 -14.68 -14.98 33.60
C ARG A 69 -13.57 -15.03 32.56
N VAL A 70 -12.83 -16.14 32.46
CA VAL A 70 -11.78 -16.31 31.43
C VAL A 70 -12.41 -16.25 30.02
N VAL A 71 -13.44 -17.06 29.76
CA VAL A 71 -14.16 -17.05 28.47
C VAL A 71 -14.76 -15.67 28.16
N PHE A 72 -15.33 -15.00 29.16
CA PHE A 72 -15.87 -13.65 29.04
C PHE A 72 -14.79 -12.64 28.69
N ASN A 73 -13.64 -12.68 29.37
CA ASN A 73 -12.53 -11.78 29.10
C ASN A 73 -12.00 -11.98 27.68
N ASP A 74 -11.86 -13.23 27.23
CA ASP A 74 -11.40 -13.54 25.87
C ASP A 74 -12.38 -13.03 24.80
N GLU A 75 -13.68 -13.30 24.94
CA GLU A 75 -14.71 -12.82 24.01
C GLU A 75 -14.80 -11.29 23.99
N LEU A 76 -14.69 -10.65 25.15
CA LEU A 76 -14.70 -9.20 25.29
C LEU A 76 -13.45 -8.59 24.64
N LEU A 77 -12.26 -9.17 24.84
CA LEU A 77 -11.02 -8.71 24.21
C LEU A 77 -11.05 -8.87 22.69
N GLN A 78 -11.57 -9.99 22.18
CA GLN A 78 -11.72 -10.18 20.73
C GLN A 78 -12.64 -9.11 20.12
N ARG A 79 -13.81 -8.89 20.73
CA ARG A 79 -14.77 -7.90 20.23
C ARG A 79 -14.25 -6.46 20.32
N ILE A 80 -13.58 -6.11 21.42
CA ILE A 80 -12.92 -4.81 21.56
C ILE A 80 -11.79 -4.65 20.55
N GLY A 81 -10.98 -5.69 20.33
CA GLY A 81 -9.91 -5.69 19.33
C GLY A 81 -10.43 -5.45 17.91
N ILE A 82 -11.49 -6.16 17.51
CA ILE A 82 -12.15 -5.98 16.20
C ILE A 82 -12.73 -4.56 16.08
N ALA A 83 -13.47 -4.09 17.09
CA ALA A 83 -14.05 -2.75 17.07
C ALA A 83 -12.98 -1.64 16.99
N SER A 84 -11.84 -1.84 17.66
CA SER A 84 -10.69 -0.94 17.61
C SER A 84 -10.03 -0.94 16.23
N PHE A 85 -9.91 -2.10 15.59
CA PHE A 85 -9.41 -2.19 14.23
C PHE A 85 -10.33 -1.47 13.23
N ASP A 86 -11.64 -1.68 13.32
CA ASP A 86 -12.63 -1.02 12.47
C ASP A 86 -12.56 0.50 12.64
N TYR A 87 -12.37 0.99 13.87
CA TYR A 87 -12.15 2.40 14.16
C TYR A 87 -10.95 2.96 13.40
N PHE A 88 -9.79 2.32 13.55
CA PHE A 88 -8.55 2.77 12.93
C PHE A 88 -8.58 2.62 11.40
N LYS A 89 -9.29 1.63 10.88
CA LYS A 89 -9.60 1.50 9.45
C LYS A 89 -10.43 2.68 8.94
N SER A 90 -11.47 3.08 9.67
CA SER A 90 -12.26 4.28 9.34
C SER A 90 -11.43 5.55 9.40
N ILE A 91 -10.57 5.72 10.41
CA ILE A 91 -9.63 6.86 10.47
C ILE A 91 -8.72 6.87 9.24
N ARG A 92 -8.14 5.73 8.87
CA ARG A 92 -7.29 5.61 7.68
C ARG A 92 -8.03 6.03 6.41
N GLN A 93 -9.28 5.60 6.25
CA GLN A 93 -10.13 5.99 5.10
C GLN A 93 -10.37 7.50 5.08
N ASN A 94 -10.67 8.10 6.22
CA ASN A 94 -10.85 9.55 6.34
C ASN A 94 -9.58 10.32 5.98
N LEU A 95 -8.42 9.85 6.45
CA LEU A 95 -7.13 10.46 6.11
C LEU A 95 -6.80 10.32 4.62
N ALA A 96 -7.16 9.20 3.99
CA ALA A 96 -7.02 9.02 2.55
C ALA A 96 -7.91 10.01 1.77
N GLN A 97 -9.18 10.13 2.16
CA GLN A 97 -10.12 11.10 1.56
C GLN A 97 -9.66 12.55 1.74
N MET A 98 -9.15 12.92 2.92
CA MET A 98 -8.55 14.24 3.15
C MET A 98 -7.39 14.53 2.20
N ASN A 99 -6.56 13.52 1.92
CA ASN A 99 -5.45 13.70 0.98
C ASN A 99 -5.94 13.84 -0.46
N GLU A 100 -6.96 13.09 -0.88
CA GLU A 100 -7.60 13.27 -2.20
C GLU A 100 -8.21 14.68 -2.34
N ILE A 101 -8.90 15.16 -1.31
CA ILE A 101 -9.43 16.53 -1.21
C ILE A 101 -8.30 17.57 -1.40
N ILE A 102 -7.15 17.40 -0.74
CA ILE A 102 -6.01 18.31 -0.88
C ILE A 102 -5.39 18.25 -2.27
N LEU A 103 -5.28 17.05 -2.85
CA LEU A 103 -4.72 16.87 -4.20
C LEU A 103 -5.65 17.47 -5.26
N ASN A 104 -6.95 17.20 -5.18
CA ASN A 104 -7.96 17.77 -6.06
C ASN A 104 -7.97 19.30 -5.92
N ALA A 105 -7.88 19.83 -4.70
CA ALA A 105 -7.78 21.28 -4.46
C ALA A 105 -6.54 21.93 -5.11
N LYS A 106 -5.47 21.17 -5.35
CA LYS A 106 -4.24 21.67 -6.00
C LYS A 106 -4.27 21.62 -7.53
N GLU A 107 -5.02 20.72 -8.14
CA GLU A 107 -5.23 20.71 -9.60
C GLU A 107 -6.03 21.93 -10.10
N PHE A 108 -6.60 22.73 -9.19
CA PHE A 108 -7.20 24.02 -9.49
C PHE A 108 -6.12 25.09 -9.76
N SER A 109 -5.70 25.17 -11.02
CA SER A 109 -4.92 26.30 -11.55
C SER A 109 -5.72 27.61 -11.52
N PRO A 110 -5.08 28.78 -11.30
CA PRO A 110 -5.74 30.07 -11.30
C PRO A 110 -6.24 30.42 -12.71
N GLY A 111 -7.53 30.21 -12.98
CA GLY A 111 -8.15 30.59 -14.27
C GLY A 111 -9.28 29.70 -14.77
N LYS A 112 -9.47 28.48 -14.22
CA LYS A 112 -10.66 27.66 -14.52
C LYS A 112 -11.74 27.92 -13.48
N ALA A 113 -12.94 28.23 -13.98
CA ALA A 113 -14.10 28.67 -13.22
C ALA A 113 -14.29 27.94 -11.88
N SER A 114 -14.54 28.75 -10.85
CA SER A 114 -14.82 28.37 -9.47
C SER A 114 -15.92 27.30 -9.38
N LEU A 115 -15.53 26.04 -9.31
CA LEU A 115 -16.35 25.01 -8.69
C LEU A 115 -16.21 25.18 -7.17
N ASN A 116 -17.34 25.36 -6.50
CA ASN A 116 -17.50 25.60 -5.06
C ASN A 116 -16.84 24.51 -4.20
N PHE A 117 -15.52 24.50 -4.09
CA PHE A 117 -14.82 23.66 -3.14
C PHE A 117 -14.91 24.30 -1.77
N ASN A 118 -16.01 24.06 -1.07
CA ASN A 118 -16.21 24.55 0.28
C ASN A 118 -15.46 23.63 1.26
N LEU A 119 -14.23 24.04 1.57
CA LEU A 119 -13.35 23.34 2.50
C LEU A 119 -14.00 23.16 3.88
N ASP A 120 -14.90 24.06 4.27
CA ASP A 120 -15.66 23.95 5.52
C ASP A 120 -16.76 22.90 5.46
N GLU A 121 -17.39 22.68 4.30
CA GLU A 121 -18.38 21.62 4.11
C GLU A 121 -17.72 20.23 4.16
N GLU A 122 -16.56 20.07 3.52
CA GLU A 122 -15.80 18.81 3.58
C GLU A 122 -15.23 18.54 4.98
N ARG A 123 -14.77 19.58 5.69
CA ARG A 123 -14.40 19.47 7.12
C ARG A 123 -15.58 19.04 7.98
N ALA A 124 -16.76 19.59 7.75
CA ALA A 124 -17.98 19.22 8.48
C ALA A 124 -18.39 17.77 8.20
N LYS A 125 -18.31 17.31 6.94
CA LYS A 125 -18.54 15.90 6.55
C LYS A 125 -17.58 14.97 7.28
N LEU A 126 -16.28 15.26 7.26
CA LEU A 126 -15.26 14.49 7.97
C LEU A 126 -15.51 14.43 9.48
N ALA A 127 -15.80 15.57 10.12
CA ALA A 127 -16.09 15.62 11.54
C ALA A 127 -17.35 14.79 11.90
N SER A 128 -18.40 14.88 11.08
CA SER A 128 -19.62 14.10 11.27
C SER A 128 -19.38 12.59 11.14
N PHE A 129 -18.52 12.18 10.20
CA PHE A 129 -18.18 10.79 9.99
C PHE A 129 -17.38 10.23 11.18
N VAL A 130 -16.37 10.97 11.67
CA VAL A 130 -15.60 10.58 12.87
C VAL A 130 -16.51 10.42 14.09
N GLN A 131 -17.42 11.37 14.32
CA GLN A 131 -18.41 11.26 15.41
C GLN A 131 -19.33 10.05 15.26
N LYS A 132 -19.77 9.74 14.04
CA LYS A 132 -20.62 8.59 13.76
C LYS A 132 -19.88 7.29 14.06
N THR A 133 -18.64 7.15 13.61
CA THR A 133 -17.80 5.96 13.89
C THR A 133 -17.60 5.79 15.39
N GLN A 134 -17.27 6.88 16.12
CA GLN A 134 -17.11 6.83 17.58
C GLN A 134 -18.38 6.33 18.28
N LYS A 135 -19.55 6.87 17.93
CA LYS A 135 -20.83 6.43 18.49
C LYS A 135 -21.12 4.95 18.21
N GLN A 136 -20.80 4.46 17.01
CA GLN A 136 -21.01 3.04 16.67
C GLN A 136 -20.13 2.11 17.51
N ILE A 137 -18.91 2.52 17.83
CA ILE A 137 -17.99 1.76 18.68
C ILE A 137 -18.47 1.75 20.12
N ASP A 138 -18.84 2.91 20.66
CA ASP A 138 -19.36 3.02 22.03
C ASP A 138 -20.61 2.13 22.19
N GLN A 139 -21.49 2.13 21.19
CA GLN A 139 -22.66 1.24 21.16
C GLN A 139 -22.26 -0.24 21.07
N SER A 140 -21.29 -0.60 20.22
CA SER A 140 -20.81 -1.98 20.07
C SER A 140 -20.18 -2.52 21.36
N ILE A 141 -19.36 -1.71 22.03
CA ILE A 141 -18.74 -2.03 23.32
C ILE A 141 -19.83 -2.20 24.38
N THR A 142 -20.75 -1.24 24.48
CA THR A 142 -21.86 -1.28 25.45
C THR A 142 -22.74 -2.52 25.25
N ASN A 143 -23.11 -2.83 24.01
CA ASN A 143 -23.90 -4.01 23.67
C ASN A 143 -23.17 -5.31 24.01
N THR A 144 -21.86 -5.36 23.76
CA THR A 144 -21.02 -6.52 24.11
C THR A 144 -20.95 -6.74 25.62
N ILE A 145 -20.76 -5.67 26.38
CA ILE A 145 -20.76 -5.71 27.85
C ILE A 145 -22.13 -6.19 28.35
N LEU A 146 -23.24 -5.61 27.86
CA LEU A 146 -24.60 -5.98 28.26
C LEU A 146 -24.94 -7.43 27.93
N HIS A 147 -24.64 -7.89 26.71
CA HIS A 147 -24.90 -9.27 26.29
C HIS A 147 -24.17 -10.26 27.20
N SER A 148 -22.92 -9.97 27.51
CA SER A 148 -22.10 -10.81 28.35
C SER A 148 -22.55 -10.83 29.82
N PHE A 149 -22.99 -9.68 30.35
CA PHE A 149 -23.60 -9.61 31.69
C PHE A 149 -24.90 -10.41 31.76
N ASN A 150 -25.74 -10.33 30.72
CA ASN A 150 -26.97 -11.12 30.62
C ASN A 150 -26.65 -12.62 30.59
N ASP A 151 -25.63 -13.03 29.84
CA ASP A 151 -25.20 -14.43 29.81
C ASP A 151 -24.66 -14.90 31.15
N LEU A 152 -23.87 -14.08 31.85
CA LEU A 152 -23.45 -14.36 33.23
C LEU A 152 -24.65 -14.50 34.16
N PHE A 153 -25.64 -13.62 34.04
CA PHE A 153 -26.86 -13.64 34.85
C PHE A 153 -27.71 -14.89 34.61
N LEU A 154 -28.03 -15.23 33.36
CA LEU A 154 -28.75 -16.45 32.98
C LEU A 154 -28.05 -17.72 33.50
N ASN A 155 -26.73 -17.67 33.53
CA ASN A 155 -25.91 -18.75 34.03
C ASN A 155 -25.92 -18.84 35.58
N PHE A 156 -25.93 -17.71 36.28
CA PHE A 156 -26.19 -17.67 37.72
C PHE A 156 -27.60 -18.18 38.06
N GLU A 157 -28.62 -17.82 37.28
CA GLU A 157 -29.97 -18.38 37.43
C GLU A 157 -30.00 -19.90 37.21
N LYS A 158 -29.22 -20.43 36.27
CA LYS A 158 -29.04 -21.88 36.08
C LYS A 158 -28.37 -22.53 37.30
N ILE A 159 -27.41 -21.88 37.93
CA ILE A 159 -26.78 -22.40 39.17
C ILE A 159 -27.77 -22.33 40.34
N SER A 160 -28.46 -21.21 40.50
CA SER A 160 -29.49 -20.99 41.52
C SER A 160 -30.62 -22.01 41.41
N SER A 161 -31.18 -22.20 40.21
CA SER A 161 -32.18 -23.23 39.95
C SER A 161 -31.65 -24.65 40.16
N ASN A 162 -30.38 -24.92 39.85
CA ASN A 162 -29.76 -26.20 40.19
C ASN A 162 -29.65 -26.39 41.70
N LEU A 163 -29.33 -25.36 42.48
CA LEU A 163 -29.30 -25.38 43.95
C LEU A 163 -30.68 -25.64 44.57
N SER A 164 -31.72 -25.04 43.99
CA SER A 164 -33.10 -25.25 44.43
C SER A 164 -33.65 -26.64 44.08
N ASN A 165 -32.91 -27.46 43.32
CA ASN A 165 -33.31 -28.83 42.99
C ASN A 165 -32.74 -29.85 43.99
N PRO A 166 -33.55 -30.83 44.46
CA PRO A 166 -33.09 -31.88 45.38
C PRO A 166 -32.12 -32.90 44.75
N GLU A 167 -31.79 -32.77 43.47
CA GLU A 167 -30.80 -33.56 42.71
C GLU A 167 -29.44 -32.87 42.58
N THR A 168 -29.24 -31.77 43.30
CA THR A 168 -28.02 -30.97 43.34
C THR A 168 -26.74 -31.79 43.38
N ASP A 169 -26.62 -32.77 44.29
CA ASP A 169 -25.39 -33.56 44.45
C ASP A 169 -25.01 -34.37 43.21
N THR A 170 -25.99 -34.89 42.46
CA THR A 170 -25.72 -35.62 41.21
C THR A 170 -25.27 -34.68 40.11
N ASN A 171 -25.86 -33.49 40.03
CA ASN A 171 -25.52 -32.49 39.02
C ASN A 171 -24.15 -31.87 39.31
N LEU A 172 -23.87 -31.51 40.58
CA LEU A 172 -22.61 -30.93 41.05
C LEU A 172 -21.41 -31.90 40.99
N LYS A 173 -21.64 -33.21 41.09
CA LYS A 173 -20.59 -34.24 40.91
C LYS A 173 -19.97 -34.20 39.51
N THR A 174 -20.76 -33.92 38.48
CA THR A 174 -20.27 -33.76 37.10
C THR A 174 -19.30 -32.58 37.01
N TYR A 175 -19.65 -31.45 37.62
CA TYR A 175 -18.79 -30.26 37.68
C TYR A 175 -17.51 -30.50 38.49
N LYS A 176 -17.57 -31.27 39.58
CA LYS A 176 -16.38 -31.64 40.36
C LYS A 176 -15.37 -32.49 39.55
N LYS A 177 -15.83 -33.33 38.63
CA LYS A 177 -14.95 -34.09 37.72
C LYS A 177 -14.30 -33.17 36.67
N ILE A 178 -15.05 -32.20 36.14
CA ILE A 178 -14.54 -31.21 35.20
C ILE A 178 -13.48 -30.31 35.87
N PHE A 179 -13.75 -29.87 37.12
CA PHE A 179 -12.81 -29.09 37.95
C PHE A 179 -11.44 -29.77 38.09
N LYS A 180 -11.40 -31.07 38.40
CA LYS A 180 -10.15 -31.83 38.52
C LYS A 180 -9.38 -31.93 37.20
N LYS A 181 -10.06 -31.98 36.06
CA LYS A 181 -9.42 -32.04 34.72
C LYS A 181 -8.94 -30.68 34.21
N LYS A 182 -9.56 -29.59 34.64
CA LYS A 182 -9.34 -28.23 34.09
C LYS A 182 -8.56 -27.28 35.02
N HIS A 183 -8.29 -27.63 36.27
CA HIS A 183 -7.39 -26.85 37.14
C HIS A 183 -5.92 -26.82 36.68
N THR A 184 -5.60 -27.59 35.64
CA THR A 184 -4.35 -27.49 34.85
C THR A 184 -4.34 -26.28 33.91
N LEU A 185 -5.47 -25.58 33.69
CA LEU A 185 -5.51 -24.25 33.08
C LEU A 185 -5.03 -23.23 34.11
N LYS A 186 -3.73 -23.27 34.41
CA LYS A 186 -3.04 -22.17 35.08
C LYS A 186 -2.92 -21.02 34.07
N ALA A 187 -3.35 -19.84 34.52
CA ALA A 187 -2.69 -18.56 34.28
C ALA A 187 -2.41 -18.14 32.82
N ASP A 188 -3.46 -17.93 32.01
CA ASP A 188 -3.32 -17.17 30.75
C ASP A 188 -4.12 -15.86 30.68
N ASP A 189 -4.90 -15.53 31.72
CA ASP A 189 -5.61 -14.24 31.84
C ASP A 189 -4.66 -13.03 31.64
N GLY A 190 -3.38 -13.17 31.97
CA GLY A 190 -2.38 -12.12 31.81
C GLY A 190 -1.90 -11.91 30.37
N GLN A 191 -1.88 -12.96 29.53
CA GLN A 191 -1.37 -12.85 28.17
C GLN A 191 -2.36 -12.11 27.26
N ALA A 192 -3.66 -12.40 27.37
CA ALA A 192 -4.70 -11.78 26.54
C ALA A 192 -4.76 -10.24 26.71
N HIS A 193 -4.57 -9.74 27.94
CA HIS A 193 -4.51 -8.30 28.22
C HIS A 193 -3.25 -7.60 27.66
N ALA A 194 -2.15 -8.33 27.49
CA ALA A 194 -0.92 -7.80 26.89
C ALA A 194 -0.94 -7.84 25.35
N ILE A 195 -1.67 -8.80 24.76
CA ILE A 195 -1.77 -9.00 23.31
C ILE A 195 -2.49 -7.82 22.63
N LEU A 196 -3.61 -7.35 23.20
CA LEU A 196 -4.40 -6.26 22.63
C LEU A 196 -3.61 -4.96 22.37
N PRO A 197 -2.96 -4.33 23.38
CA PRO A 197 -2.21 -3.09 23.15
C PRO A 197 -1.03 -3.30 22.20
N ARG A 198 -0.39 -4.47 22.24
CA ARG A 198 0.75 -4.80 21.38
C ARG A 198 0.32 -4.87 19.90
N ASN A 199 -0.70 -5.67 19.60
CA ASN A 199 -1.24 -5.81 18.25
C ASN A 199 -1.80 -4.49 17.70
N LEU A 200 -2.48 -3.70 18.55
CA LEU A 200 -2.96 -2.38 18.16
C LEU A 200 -1.81 -1.41 17.86
N THR A 201 -0.70 -1.48 18.62
CA THR A 201 0.49 -0.65 18.38
C THR A 201 1.11 -0.97 17.02
N TYR A 202 1.29 -2.24 16.68
CA TYR A 202 1.82 -2.63 15.36
C TYR A 202 0.90 -2.21 14.20
N TYR A 203 -0.42 -2.28 14.40
CA TYR A 203 -1.38 -1.86 13.39
C TYR A 203 -1.39 -0.33 13.21
N LEU A 204 -1.30 0.40 14.32
CA LEU A 204 -1.14 1.85 14.33
C LEU A 204 0.15 2.29 13.64
N ASN A 205 1.26 1.61 13.91
CA ASN A 205 2.54 1.85 13.25
C ASN A 205 2.43 1.64 11.73
N MET A 206 1.73 0.60 11.29
CA MET A 206 1.47 0.37 9.86
C MET A 206 0.64 1.49 9.22
N ILE A 207 -0.42 1.95 9.90
CA ILE A 207 -1.23 3.09 9.43
C ILE A 207 -0.38 4.37 9.38
N HIS A 208 0.41 4.63 10.42
CA HIS A 208 1.27 5.79 10.52
C HIS A 208 2.36 5.79 9.43
N ALA A 209 2.98 4.64 9.16
CA ALA A 209 3.91 4.47 8.04
C ALA A 209 3.24 4.79 6.69
N GLY A 210 2.01 4.32 6.47
CA GLY A 210 1.23 4.67 5.28
C GLY A 210 0.94 6.17 5.17
N PHE A 211 0.67 6.84 6.30
CA PHE A 211 0.47 8.29 6.33
C PHE A 211 1.76 9.05 6.01
N ILE A 212 2.91 8.63 6.56
CA ILE A 212 4.22 9.22 6.24
C ILE A 212 4.51 9.10 4.74
N LEU A 213 4.26 7.93 4.13
CA LEU A 213 4.44 7.74 2.68
C LEU A 213 3.53 8.67 1.88
N ASN A 214 2.27 8.83 2.29
CA ASN A 214 1.35 9.73 1.58
C ASN A 214 1.76 11.20 1.73
N ALA A 215 2.19 11.62 2.92
CA ALA A 215 2.71 12.96 3.15
C ALA A 215 3.96 13.22 2.30
N LEU A 216 4.86 12.24 2.19
CA LEU A 216 6.03 12.30 1.32
C LEU A 216 5.62 12.45 -0.15
N LYS A 217 4.65 11.65 -0.63
CA LYS A 217 4.09 11.75 -1.98
C LYS A 217 3.60 13.17 -2.29
N VAL A 218 2.84 13.76 -1.38
CA VAL A 218 2.31 15.13 -1.53
C VAL A 218 3.43 16.17 -1.54
N ARG A 219 4.45 16.04 -0.67
CA ARG A 219 5.62 16.95 -0.65
C ARG A 219 6.39 16.88 -1.97
N ILE A 220 6.68 15.68 -2.47
CA ILE A 220 7.39 15.48 -3.74
C ILE A 220 6.56 15.99 -4.92
N SER A 221 5.27 15.63 -4.98
CA SER A 221 4.34 16.13 -6.00
C SER A 221 4.33 17.65 -6.06
N THR A 222 4.31 18.32 -4.91
CA THR A 222 4.32 19.80 -4.85
C THR A 222 5.63 20.38 -5.40
N LYS A 223 6.77 19.73 -5.15
CA LYS A 223 8.07 20.15 -5.69
C LYS A 223 8.16 19.95 -7.20
N LEU A 224 7.61 18.85 -7.71
CA LEU A 224 7.54 18.58 -9.15
C LEU A 224 6.59 19.54 -9.85
N ALA A 225 5.42 19.83 -9.27
CA ALA A 225 4.47 20.81 -9.79
C ALA A 225 5.11 22.20 -9.90
N LYS A 226 5.82 22.66 -8.86
CA LYS A 226 6.56 23.93 -8.93
C LYS A 226 7.57 23.97 -10.08
N GLN A 227 8.30 22.87 -10.32
CA GLN A 227 9.22 22.81 -11.46
C GLN A 227 8.51 22.74 -12.81
N SER A 228 7.33 22.14 -12.86
CA SER A 228 6.46 22.20 -14.04
C SER A 228 6.05 23.64 -14.34
N ASP A 229 5.63 24.41 -13.34
CA ASP A 229 5.27 25.81 -13.49
C ASP A 229 6.47 26.65 -13.97
N GLU A 230 7.66 26.41 -13.39
CA GLU A 230 8.90 27.06 -13.82
C GLU A 230 9.26 26.69 -15.27
N LEU A 231 9.03 25.45 -15.69
CA LEU A 231 9.22 24.99 -17.06
C LEU A 231 8.22 25.67 -18.02
N GLU A 232 6.96 25.78 -17.65
CA GLU A 232 5.92 26.46 -18.44
C GLU A 232 6.26 27.93 -18.69
N ILE A 233 6.73 28.64 -17.64
CA ILE A 233 7.20 30.02 -17.76
C ILE A 233 8.36 30.09 -18.77
N ARG A 234 9.35 29.19 -18.68
CA ARG A 234 10.48 29.17 -19.61
C ARG A 234 10.06 28.87 -21.05
N ILE A 235 9.14 27.93 -21.26
CA ILE A 235 8.60 27.62 -22.60
C ILE A 235 7.89 28.86 -23.15
N THR A 236 7.09 29.53 -22.31
CA THR A 236 6.39 30.75 -22.69
C THR A 236 7.37 31.85 -23.12
N ASP A 237 8.39 32.10 -22.31
CA ASP A 237 9.36 33.19 -22.55
C ASP A 237 10.34 32.90 -23.69
N ARG A 238 10.77 31.64 -23.84
CA ARG A 238 11.87 31.26 -24.75
C ARG A 238 11.41 30.64 -26.07
N ILE A 239 10.18 30.14 -26.14
CA ILE A 239 9.64 29.49 -27.33
C ILE A 239 8.41 30.27 -27.83
N LEU A 240 7.37 30.41 -27.00
CA LEU A 240 6.10 30.96 -27.45
C LEU A 240 6.17 32.46 -27.74
N ALA A 241 6.80 33.26 -26.88
CA ALA A 241 6.92 34.70 -27.08
C ALA A 241 7.79 35.07 -28.31
N PRO A 242 8.94 34.42 -28.58
CA PRO A 242 9.65 34.60 -29.84
C PRO A 242 8.83 34.21 -31.07
N LEU A 243 8.14 33.06 -31.04
CA LEU A 243 7.28 32.62 -32.13
C LEU A 243 6.14 33.61 -32.41
N ASP A 244 5.50 34.15 -31.37
CA ASP A 244 4.45 35.16 -31.51
C ASP A 244 4.97 36.49 -32.08
N LYS A 245 6.19 36.89 -31.70
CA LYS A 245 6.87 38.05 -32.31
C LYS A 245 7.14 37.83 -33.79
N ILE A 246 7.66 36.65 -34.18
CA ILE A 246 7.92 36.32 -35.60
C ILE A 246 6.62 36.31 -36.38
N ARG A 247 5.56 35.71 -35.83
CA ARG A 247 4.22 35.69 -36.43
C ARG A 247 3.70 37.09 -36.70
N LYS A 248 3.72 37.97 -35.70
CA LYS A 248 3.26 39.37 -35.85
C LYS A 248 4.04 40.12 -36.92
N VAL A 249 5.35 39.88 -37.01
CA VAL A 249 6.17 40.48 -38.08
C VAL A 249 5.75 39.91 -39.43
N ALA A 250 5.62 38.59 -39.58
CA ALA A 250 5.18 37.95 -40.81
C ALA A 250 3.81 38.45 -41.30
N GLU A 251 2.84 38.60 -40.40
CA GLU A 251 1.51 39.17 -40.69
C GLU A 251 1.60 40.64 -41.12
N SER A 252 2.47 41.45 -40.48
CA SER A 252 2.67 42.85 -40.86
C SER A 252 3.28 43.03 -42.25
N ILE A 253 4.16 42.10 -42.66
CA ILE A 253 4.79 42.07 -43.99
C ILE A 253 3.75 41.75 -45.07
N GLY A 254 2.73 40.94 -44.76
CA GLY A 254 1.64 40.60 -45.66
C GLY A 254 0.68 41.76 -45.95
N ASN A 255 0.67 42.80 -45.10
CA ASN A 255 -0.27 43.92 -45.17
C ASN A 255 0.33 45.23 -45.72
N GLU A 256 1.53 45.17 -46.31
CA GLU A 256 2.24 46.27 -47.01
C GLU A 256 2.30 47.60 -46.24
N THR A 257 3.33 47.84 -45.40
CA THR A 257 3.84 49.21 -45.11
C THR A 257 5.14 49.37 -44.29
N GLU A 258 5.81 48.33 -43.76
CA GLU A 258 7.03 48.54 -42.94
C GLU A 258 8.24 47.72 -43.40
N SER A 259 9.29 48.41 -43.86
CA SER A 259 10.18 47.87 -44.90
C SER A 259 11.63 47.54 -44.51
N ILE A 260 12.18 47.84 -43.32
CA ILE A 260 13.59 47.44 -43.01
C ILE A 260 13.80 47.18 -41.51
N ARG A 261 13.17 47.98 -40.63
CA ARG A 261 13.32 47.86 -39.17
C ARG A 261 12.90 46.50 -38.60
N ASN A 262 11.98 45.81 -39.26
CA ASN A 262 11.47 44.52 -38.81
C ASN A 262 12.46 43.37 -39.05
N ILE A 263 13.38 43.49 -40.02
CA ILE A 263 14.42 42.48 -40.28
C ILE A 263 15.50 42.52 -39.20
N ASP A 264 16.00 43.71 -38.86
CA ASP A 264 17.00 43.88 -37.81
C ASP A 264 16.45 43.44 -36.44
N PHE A 265 15.15 43.64 -36.20
CA PHE A 265 14.48 43.11 -35.01
C PHE A 265 14.48 41.58 -34.97
N ILE A 266 14.15 40.91 -36.09
CA ILE A 266 14.16 39.44 -36.15
C ILE A 266 15.58 38.88 -36.02
N LYS A 267 16.58 39.48 -36.67
CA LYS A 267 17.99 39.04 -36.57
C LYS A 267 18.55 39.13 -35.15
N ASN A 268 18.02 40.06 -34.34
CA ASN A 268 18.43 40.27 -32.95
C ASN A 268 17.61 39.46 -31.94
N LEU A 269 16.68 38.59 -32.38
CA LEU A 269 16.00 37.66 -31.47
C LEU A 269 17.01 36.65 -30.92
N ASP A 270 17.31 36.76 -29.63
CA ASP A 270 18.17 35.82 -28.93
C ASP A 270 17.43 34.50 -28.66
N VAL A 271 17.71 33.49 -29.50
CA VAL A 271 17.23 32.11 -29.35
C VAL A 271 18.37 31.16 -28.96
N SER A 272 19.50 31.68 -28.44
CA SER A 272 20.68 30.88 -28.08
C SER A 272 20.53 30.02 -26.82
N TYR A 273 19.30 29.86 -26.32
CA TYR A 273 19.02 29.10 -25.11
C TYR A 273 19.14 27.59 -25.36
N VAL A 274 19.57 26.85 -24.34
CA VAL A 274 19.60 25.37 -24.36
C VAL A 274 18.85 24.86 -23.15
N PHE A 275 17.83 24.03 -23.38
CA PHE A 275 17.12 23.33 -22.33
C PHE A 275 17.97 22.17 -21.80
N ASP A 276 18.55 22.36 -20.61
CA ASP A 276 19.13 21.30 -19.78
C ASP A 276 18.24 21.04 -18.55
N LEU A 277 17.15 20.30 -18.81
CA LEU A 277 16.17 20.00 -17.76
C LEU A 277 16.73 19.10 -16.66
N GLN A 278 17.80 18.34 -16.91
CA GLN A 278 18.43 17.56 -15.85
C GLN A 278 19.10 18.47 -14.82
N LEU A 279 19.77 19.52 -15.29
CA LEU A 279 20.39 20.51 -14.43
C LEU A 279 19.34 21.33 -13.67
N ASP A 280 18.26 21.71 -14.35
CA ASP A 280 17.13 22.43 -13.75
C ASP A 280 16.49 21.65 -12.59
N PHE A 281 16.24 20.35 -12.79
CA PHE A 281 15.62 19.50 -11.77
C PHE A 281 16.59 19.01 -10.69
N ARG A 282 17.89 19.34 -10.77
CA ARG A 282 18.92 18.83 -9.85
C ARG A 282 18.62 19.17 -8.38
N MET A 283 18.12 20.37 -8.13
CA MET A 283 17.74 20.81 -6.79
C MET A 283 16.56 19.99 -6.26
N VAL A 284 15.56 19.70 -7.10
CA VAL A 284 14.44 18.85 -6.71
C VAL A 284 14.87 17.41 -6.43
N PHE A 285 15.78 16.84 -7.22
CA PHE A 285 16.32 15.51 -6.94
C PHE A 285 17.04 15.45 -5.60
N ARG A 286 17.82 16.50 -5.27
CA ARG A 286 18.48 16.61 -3.96
C ARG A 286 17.46 16.74 -2.82
N ASP A 287 16.44 17.57 -3.01
CA ASP A 287 15.37 17.75 -2.04
C ASP A 287 14.63 16.42 -1.78
N ILE A 288 14.32 15.65 -2.82
CA ILE A 288 13.70 14.32 -2.70
C ILE A 288 14.57 13.39 -1.85
N GLN A 289 15.89 13.34 -2.13
CA GLN A 289 16.81 12.50 -1.35
C GLN A 289 16.87 12.93 0.12
N ASN A 290 16.92 14.23 0.40
CA ASN A 290 16.90 14.74 1.76
C ASN A 290 15.59 14.36 2.50
N MET A 291 14.44 14.48 1.82
CA MET A 291 13.15 14.07 2.40
C MET A 291 13.09 12.57 2.71
N ILE A 292 13.78 11.73 1.94
CA ILE A 292 13.89 10.29 2.20
C ILE A 292 14.81 10.03 3.42
N GLN A 293 15.87 10.81 3.58
CA GLN A 293 16.77 10.68 4.73
C GLN A 293 16.11 11.06 6.06
N GLU A 294 15.10 11.94 6.04
CA GLU A 294 14.29 12.31 7.20
C GLU A 294 13.35 11.20 7.69
N LEU A 295 13.16 10.13 6.90
CA LEU A 295 12.23 9.05 7.22
C LEU A 295 12.78 8.13 8.32
N PRO A 296 11.90 7.49 9.13
CA PRO A 296 12.34 6.48 10.09
C PRO A 296 13.08 5.35 9.39
N ILE A 297 14.12 4.82 10.05
CA ILE A 297 14.96 3.75 9.51
C ILE A 297 14.14 2.47 9.35
N GLU A 298 13.49 2.06 10.44
CA GLU A 298 12.69 0.86 10.53
C GLU A 298 11.44 1.10 11.37
N VAL A 299 10.37 0.35 11.07
CA VAL A 299 9.10 0.43 11.79
C VAL A 299 8.59 -0.99 12.01
N GLU A 300 8.23 -1.31 13.26
CA GLU A 300 7.55 -2.56 13.61
C GLU A 300 6.08 -2.49 13.18
N ILE A 301 5.69 -3.34 12.23
CA ILE A 301 4.36 -3.36 11.64
C ILE A 301 3.66 -4.70 11.86
N SER A 302 2.33 -4.69 11.78
CA SER A 302 1.54 -5.93 11.80
C SER A 302 1.82 -6.79 10.58
N LYS A 303 1.98 -8.10 10.79
CA LYS A 303 2.06 -9.07 9.71
C LYS A 303 0.76 -9.14 8.88
N PRO A 304 0.82 -9.48 7.58
CA PRO A 304 -0.37 -9.60 6.72
C PRO A 304 -1.40 -10.63 7.23
N GLU A 305 -0.96 -11.66 7.94
CA GLU A 305 -1.83 -12.67 8.55
C GLU A 305 -2.79 -12.04 9.57
N PHE A 306 -2.32 -11.05 10.33
CA PHE A 306 -3.13 -10.37 11.36
C PHE A 306 -4.35 -9.68 10.76
N ILE A 307 -4.17 -9.03 9.61
CA ILE A 307 -5.25 -8.35 8.89
C ILE A 307 -6.29 -9.36 8.43
N ARG A 308 -5.85 -10.51 7.90
CA ARG A 308 -6.75 -11.59 7.43
C ARG A 308 -7.52 -12.24 8.58
N ASP A 309 -6.90 -12.39 9.73
CA ASP A 309 -7.52 -13.01 10.89
C ASP A 309 -8.56 -12.09 11.54
N ILE A 310 -8.33 -10.78 11.54
CA ILE A 310 -9.33 -9.80 11.95
C ILE A 310 -10.52 -9.78 10.99
N GLU A 311 -10.29 -9.85 9.68
CA GLU A 311 -11.38 -9.93 8.68
C GLU A 311 -12.26 -11.17 8.87
N LYS A 312 -11.70 -12.24 9.44
CA LYS A 312 -12.44 -13.47 9.82
C LYS A 312 -13.07 -13.41 11.21
N GLY A 313 -12.95 -12.29 11.92
CA GLY A 313 -13.49 -12.10 13.26
C GLY A 313 -12.67 -12.75 14.37
N SER A 314 -11.39 -13.02 14.14
CA SER A 314 -10.48 -13.55 15.16
C SER A 314 -9.40 -12.53 15.53
N PHE A 315 -9.16 -12.36 16.83
CA PHE A 315 -8.11 -11.49 17.35
C PHE A 315 -7.17 -12.33 18.21
N THR A 316 -6.09 -12.81 17.60
CA THR A 316 -5.10 -13.70 18.20
C THR A 316 -3.74 -12.99 18.31
N ASP A 317 -2.86 -13.53 19.13
CA ASP A 317 -1.50 -12.99 19.24
C ASP A 317 -0.75 -13.14 17.93
N HIS A 318 -0.10 -12.08 17.47
CA HIS A 318 0.69 -12.07 16.25
C HIS A 318 2.05 -11.43 16.52
N ASP A 319 3.08 -12.02 15.93
CA ASP A 319 4.40 -11.39 15.86
C ASP A 319 4.38 -10.18 14.93
N PHE A 320 5.33 -9.27 15.14
CA PHE A 320 5.57 -8.14 14.26
C PHE A 320 6.49 -8.50 13.09
N ASP A 321 6.46 -7.66 12.07
CA ASP A 321 7.45 -7.63 11.00
C ASP A 321 8.22 -6.29 11.09
N ILE A 322 9.49 -6.29 10.72
CA ILE A 322 10.32 -5.09 10.70
C ILE A 322 10.36 -4.57 9.27
N PHE A 323 9.71 -3.43 9.03
CA PHE A 323 9.76 -2.78 7.74
C PHE A 323 10.91 -1.77 7.69
N GLU A 324 11.92 -2.03 6.86
CA GLU A 324 13.06 -1.13 6.60
C GLU A 324 12.62 0.10 5.79
N PHE A 325 11.84 0.98 6.41
CA PHE A 325 11.12 2.07 5.77
C PHE A 325 12.03 2.99 4.93
N GLN A 326 13.17 3.42 5.48
CA GLN A 326 14.11 4.29 4.77
C GLN A 326 14.74 3.60 3.55
N LYS A 327 15.07 2.31 3.65
CA LYS A 327 15.72 1.56 2.56
C LYS A 327 14.76 1.29 1.40
N HIS A 328 13.51 0.94 1.71
CA HIS A 328 12.48 0.78 0.70
C HIS A 328 12.18 2.12 -0.01
N ALA A 329 12.04 3.21 0.75
CA ALA A 329 11.85 4.54 0.19
C ALA A 329 13.07 4.99 -0.67
N ASP A 330 14.30 4.76 -0.21
CA ASP A 330 15.52 5.08 -0.98
C ASP A 330 15.60 4.29 -2.29
N PHE A 331 15.22 3.02 -2.28
CA PHE A 331 15.24 2.21 -3.49
C PHE A 331 14.22 2.67 -4.53
N TYR A 332 12.93 2.72 -4.15
CA TYR A 332 11.86 3.01 -5.11
C TYR A 332 11.71 4.51 -5.41
N VAL A 333 11.85 5.37 -4.41
CA VAL A 333 11.70 6.83 -4.58
C VAL A 333 13.07 7.49 -4.82
N GLY A 334 14.09 7.12 -4.04
CA GLY A 334 15.41 7.74 -4.13
C GLY A 334 16.21 7.35 -5.38
N LYS A 335 16.03 6.13 -5.87
CA LYS A 335 16.75 5.61 -7.04
C LYS A 335 15.86 5.44 -8.25
N GLU A 336 14.75 4.71 -8.14
CA GLU A 336 13.93 4.38 -9.32
C GLU A 336 13.18 5.60 -9.88
N LEU A 337 12.44 6.34 -9.04
CA LEU A 337 11.77 7.57 -9.45
C LEU A 337 12.77 8.60 -10.00
N ILE A 338 13.83 8.92 -9.25
CA ILE A 338 14.81 9.92 -9.67
C ILE A 338 15.50 9.53 -10.98
N ASN A 339 15.87 8.26 -11.16
CA ASN A 339 16.51 7.80 -12.39
C ASN A 339 15.56 7.89 -13.59
N ASN A 340 14.30 7.47 -13.42
CA ASN A 340 13.30 7.57 -14.47
C ASN A 340 12.98 9.02 -14.83
N LEU A 341 12.86 9.90 -13.82
CA LEU A 341 12.69 11.34 -14.05
C LEU A 341 13.88 11.95 -14.79
N ARG A 342 15.12 11.60 -14.45
CA ARG A 342 16.31 12.09 -15.18
C ARG A 342 16.31 11.68 -16.64
N ILE A 343 15.93 10.44 -16.94
CA ILE A 343 15.83 9.94 -18.31
C ILE A 343 14.75 10.71 -19.07
N GLU A 344 13.59 10.93 -18.46
CA GLU A 344 12.51 11.68 -19.11
C GLU A 344 12.87 13.17 -19.28
N MET A 345 13.50 13.82 -18.28
CA MET A 345 13.94 15.21 -18.41
C MET A 345 14.98 15.40 -19.51
N ASP A 346 15.93 14.47 -19.68
CA ASP A 346 16.89 14.52 -20.80
C ASP A 346 16.21 14.40 -22.16
N LYS A 347 15.26 13.46 -22.29
CA LYS A 347 14.46 13.31 -23.52
C LYS A 347 13.66 14.57 -23.81
N THR A 348 12.97 15.13 -22.82
CA THR A 348 12.16 16.35 -22.97
C THR A 348 13.04 17.54 -23.31
N GLY A 349 14.20 17.71 -22.65
CA GLY A 349 15.16 18.78 -22.95
C GLY A 349 15.64 18.70 -24.40
N LYS A 350 15.98 17.50 -24.89
CA LYS A 350 16.32 17.27 -26.29
C LYS A 350 15.19 17.64 -27.26
N LYS A 351 13.94 17.29 -26.94
CA LYS A 351 12.78 17.68 -27.76
C LYS A 351 12.61 19.20 -27.83
N PHE A 352 12.72 19.91 -26.70
CA PHE A 352 12.66 21.38 -26.72
C PHE A 352 13.84 22.03 -27.45
N ASN A 353 15.03 21.45 -27.38
CA ASN A 353 16.17 21.93 -28.17
C ASN A 353 15.95 21.73 -29.68
N VAL A 354 15.24 20.68 -30.10
CA VAL A 354 14.82 20.52 -31.51
C VAL A 354 13.85 21.63 -31.91
N VAL A 355 12.86 21.95 -31.06
CA VAL A 355 11.94 23.07 -31.31
C VAL A 355 12.70 24.40 -31.41
N LEU A 356 13.67 24.66 -30.52
CA LEU A 356 14.49 25.88 -30.60
C LEU A 356 15.30 25.97 -31.90
N ASN A 357 15.86 24.84 -32.36
CA ASN A 357 16.54 24.79 -33.65
C ASN A 357 15.57 25.05 -34.81
N ASN A 358 14.34 24.52 -34.75
CA ASN A 358 13.32 24.81 -35.75
C ASN A 358 12.91 26.29 -35.73
N ILE A 359 12.87 26.93 -34.55
CA ILE A 359 12.64 28.39 -34.43
C ILE A 359 13.77 29.16 -35.10
N LEU A 360 15.04 28.78 -34.87
CA LEU A 360 16.18 29.39 -35.55
C LEU A 360 16.09 29.24 -37.08
N ASP A 361 15.67 28.08 -37.56
CA ASP A 361 15.44 27.85 -38.99
C ASP A 361 14.29 28.70 -39.53
N ILE A 362 13.20 28.86 -38.78
CA ILE A 362 12.09 29.77 -39.12
C ILE A 362 12.60 31.20 -39.17
N ILE A 363 13.43 31.64 -38.21
CA ILE A 363 14.05 32.96 -38.20
C ILE A 363 14.90 33.16 -39.46
N HIS A 364 15.82 32.24 -39.76
CA HIS A 364 16.68 32.31 -40.93
C HIS A 364 15.88 32.33 -42.24
N PHE A 365 14.84 31.50 -42.35
CA PHE A 365 13.96 31.48 -43.51
C PHE A 365 13.17 32.78 -43.65
N THR A 366 12.65 33.32 -42.54
CA THR A 366 11.94 34.62 -42.53
C THR A 366 12.88 35.74 -42.99
N VAL A 367 14.08 35.80 -42.45
CA VAL A 367 15.10 36.81 -42.80
C VAL A 367 15.50 36.69 -44.27
N PHE A 368 15.80 35.48 -44.74
CA PHE A 368 16.19 35.24 -46.14
C PHE A 368 15.08 35.63 -47.12
N ASN A 369 13.84 35.26 -46.83
CA ASN A 369 12.70 35.64 -47.67
C ASN A 369 12.47 37.15 -47.64
N LEU A 370 12.61 37.79 -46.48
CA LEU A 370 12.49 39.24 -46.36
C LEU A 370 13.56 39.97 -47.17
N GLU A 371 14.83 39.58 -47.05
CA GLU A 371 15.93 40.17 -47.82
C GLU A 371 15.68 40.03 -49.33
N ASN A 372 15.26 38.86 -49.79
CA ASN A 372 14.93 38.65 -51.21
C ASN A 372 13.76 39.51 -51.68
N ILE A 373 12.72 39.66 -50.86
CA ILE A 373 11.56 40.51 -51.18
C ILE A 373 12.03 41.97 -51.35
N PHE A 374 12.81 42.52 -50.41
CA PHE A 374 13.30 43.90 -50.50
C PHE A 374 14.30 44.12 -51.64
N HIS A 375 15.10 43.13 -52.02
CA HIS A 375 15.99 43.22 -53.18
C HIS A 375 15.24 43.11 -54.53
N SER A 376 14.08 42.44 -54.56
CA SER A 376 13.29 42.25 -55.79
C SER A 376 12.34 43.43 -56.14
N GLU A 377 12.06 44.34 -55.20
CA GLU A 377 11.25 45.54 -55.43
C GLU A 377 11.88 46.56 -56.42
N VAL A 378 13.16 46.38 -56.78
CA VAL A 378 13.85 47.23 -57.79
C VAL A 378 13.35 46.96 -59.22
N ASN A 379 12.72 45.80 -59.48
CA ASN A 379 12.22 45.44 -60.82
C ASN A 379 10.70 45.15 -60.82
N GLY A 380 9.90 46.21 -60.91
CA GLY A 380 8.55 46.24 -61.52
C GLY A 380 7.55 45.11 -61.23
N LYS A 381 6.55 45.41 -60.39
CA LYS A 381 5.16 44.89 -60.36
C LYS A 381 4.87 43.59 -61.14
N ASN A 382 5.10 42.42 -60.52
CA ASN A 382 4.49 41.16 -60.94
C ASN A 382 3.44 40.71 -59.91
N HIS A 383 2.18 40.59 -60.33
CA HIS A 383 1.08 40.08 -59.51
C HIS A 383 1.38 38.66 -58.97
N GLU A 384 2.16 37.87 -59.72
CA GLU A 384 2.66 36.55 -59.31
C GLU A 384 3.58 36.62 -58.07
N ASN A 385 4.43 37.66 -57.95
CA ASN A 385 5.30 37.81 -56.77
C ASN A 385 4.51 38.12 -55.50
N ILE A 386 3.37 38.82 -55.61
CA ILE A 386 2.48 39.10 -54.47
C ILE A 386 1.80 37.81 -54.01
N ILE A 387 1.36 36.96 -54.94
CA ILE A 387 0.74 35.66 -54.65
C ILE A 387 1.75 34.72 -53.98
N LEU A 388 2.96 34.61 -54.55
CA LEU A 388 4.06 33.82 -53.97
C LEU A 388 4.47 34.32 -52.57
N ARG A 389 4.54 35.64 -52.37
CA ARG A 389 4.82 36.25 -51.06
C ARG A 389 3.76 35.88 -50.04
N LYS A 390 2.49 35.96 -50.42
CA LYS A 390 1.38 35.59 -49.53
C LYS A 390 1.40 34.09 -49.18
N SER A 391 1.64 33.21 -50.16
CA SER A 391 1.74 31.77 -49.88
C SER A 391 2.90 31.41 -48.96
N LEU A 392 4.06 32.08 -49.09
CA LEU A 392 5.22 31.86 -48.22
C LEU A 392 4.96 32.35 -46.78
N ILE A 393 4.25 33.46 -46.62
CA ILE A 393 3.83 33.97 -45.31
C ILE A 393 2.82 33.02 -44.67
N ASP A 394 1.84 32.55 -45.43
CA ASP A 394 0.85 31.59 -44.94
C ASP A 394 1.51 30.27 -44.50
N GLU A 395 2.48 29.75 -45.29
CA GLU A 395 3.27 28.56 -44.91
C GLU A 395 4.10 28.79 -43.63
N LEU A 396 4.68 29.98 -43.48
CA LEU A 396 5.42 30.36 -42.27
C LEU A 396 4.51 30.38 -41.03
N ILE A 397 3.33 30.99 -41.15
CA ILE A 397 2.35 31.06 -40.05
C ILE A 397 1.92 29.65 -39.65
N VAL A 398 1.62 28.78 -40.61
CA VAL A 398 1.28 27.37 -40.35
C VAL A 398 2.42 26.66 -39.60
N ARG A 399 3.67 26.89 -40.01
CA ARG A 399 4.84 26.29 -39.34
C ARG A 399 5.03 26.81 -37.92
N ILE A 400 4.80 28.10 -37.68
CA ILE A 400 4.82 28.70 -36.34
C ILE A 400 3.74 28.08 -35.45
N GLU A 401 2.51 27.98 -35.94
CA GLU A 401 1.40 27.37 -35.19
C GLU A 401 1.67 25.89 -34.88
N HIS A 402 2.31 25.16 -35.80
CA HIS A 402 2.74 23.79 -35.58
C HIS A 402 3.77 23.66 -34.45
N GLU A 403 4.80 24.51 -34.42
CA GLU A 403 5.82 24.50 -33.36
C GLU A 403 5.24 24.93 -32.00
N GLN A 404 4.31 25.91 -31.97
CA GLN A 404 3.59 26.29 -30.75
C GLN A 404 2.79 25.11 -30.19
N THR A 405 2.05 24.40 -31.05
CA THR A 405 1.25 23.23 -30.66
C THR A 405 2.14 22.10 -30.15
N THR A 406 3.23 21.82 -30.87
CA THR A 406 4.19 20.76 -30.52
C THR A 406 4.86 21.05 -29.18
N SER A 407 5.18 22.31 -28.90
CA SER A 407 5.75 22.73 -27.61
C SER A 407 4.79 22.48 -26.45
N PHE A 408 3.51 22.79 -26.64
CA PHE A 408 2.48 22.54 -25.64
C PHE A 408 2.23 21.05 -25.42
N GLU A 409 2.22 20.25 -26.49
CA GLU A 409 2.11 18.78 -26.40
C GLU A 409 3.30 18.16 -25.64
N ILE A 410 4.53 18.60 -25.92
CA ILE A 410 5.73 18.14 -25.20
C ILE A 410 5.62 18.47 -23.71
N TYR A 411 5.16 19.68 -23.37
CA TYR A 411 4.93 20.08 -21.99
C TYR A 411 3.90 19.18 -21.30
N GLN A 412 2.71 19.01 -21.87
CA GLN A 412 1.65 18.19 -21.31
C GLN A 412 2.09 16.74 -21.11
N GLN A 413 2.71 16.12 -22.12
CA GLN A 413 3.25 14.76 -22.02
C GLN A 413 4.26 14.62 -20.90
N THR A 414 5.10 15.64 -20.69
CA THR A 414 6.10 15.64 -19.61
C THR A 414 5.44 15.67 -18.25
N VAL A 415 4.42 16.52 -18.05
CA VAL A 415 3.66 16.62 -16.79
C VAL A 415 2.94 15.31 -16.47
N GLU A 416 2.22 14.75 -17.44
CA GLU A 416 1.53 13.47 -17.30
C GLU A 416 2.52 12.34 -16.95
N ARG A 417 3.68 12.30 -17.60
CA ARG A 417 4.69 11.29 -17.35
C ARG A 417 5.31 11.42 -15.95
N MET A 418 5.57 12.64 -15.49
CA MET A 418 6.04 12.89 -14.11
C MET A 418 5.04 12.37 -13.07
N ASN A 419 3.76 12.66 -13.26
CA ASN A 419 2.69 12.21 -12.34
C ASN A 419 2.55 10.69 -12.35
N THR A 420 2.65 10.06 -13.52
CA THR A 420 2.62 8.60 -13.66
C THR A 420 3.78 7.93 -12.93
N LEU A 421 5.02 8.41 -13.15
CA LEU A 421 6.21 7.88 -12.49
C LEU A 421 6.14 8.03 -10.96
N LEU A 422 5.60 9.15 -10.48
CA LEU A 422 5.37 9.38 -9.06
C LEU A 422 4.37 8.34 -8.51
N ALA A 423 3.24 8.14 -9.18
CA ALA A 423 2.22 7.18 -8.76
C ALA A 423 2.77 5.75 -8.69
N GLU A 424 3.45 5.29 -9.76
CA GLU A 424 4.07 3.97 -9.85
C GLU A 424 5.06 3.73 -8.70
N SER A 425 5.95 4.69 -8.44
CA SER A 425 6.99 4.55 -7.41
C SER A 425 6.40 4.42 -6.00
N PHE A 426 5.38 5.22 -5.67
CA PHE A 426 4.71 5.15 -4.37
C PHE A 426 3.80 3.93 -4.22
N GLU A 427 3.20 3.46 -5.31
CA GLU A 427 2.42 2.21 -5.31
C GLU A 427 3.33 1.02 -4.96
N LEU A 428 4.54 0.97 -5.50
CA LEU A 428 5.51 -0.07 -5.16
C LEU A 428 5.89 -0.06 -3.69
N VAL A 429 6.16 1.11 -3.08
CA VAL A 429 6.47 1.20 -1.64
C VAL A 429 5.26 0.80 -0.78
N ASN A 430 4.06 1.26 -1.11
CA ASN A 430 2.84 0.91 -0.40
C ASN A 430 2.55 -0.60 -0.48
N ASN A 431 2.78 -1.21 -1.64
CA ASN A 431 2.60 -2.65 -1.82
C ASN A 431 3.58 -3.46 -0.96
N GLN A 432 4.83 -2.99 -0.78
CA GLN A 432 5.77 -3.63 0.15
C GLN A 432 5.37 -3.46 1.62
N LEU A 433 4.88 -2.27 2.01
CA LEU A 433 4.36 -2.02 3.35
C LEU A 433 3.20 -2.99 3.71
N LEU A 434 2.32 -3.29 2.74
CA LEU A 434 1.17 -4.17 2.92
C LEU A 434 1.51 -5.67 2.79
N ALA A 435 2.53 -6.01 2.00
CA ALA A 435 2.95 -7.40 1.78
C ALA A 435 3.87 -7.95 2.87
N GLY A 436 4.35 -7.11 3.78
CA GLY A 436 5.44 -7.44 4.71
C GLY A 436 6.81 -7.35 4.03
N SER A 437 7.88 -7.37 4.84
CA SER A 437 9.28 -7.20 4.43
C SER A 437 9.80 -8.40 3.61
N ILE A 438 9.30 -8.57 2.39
CA ILE A 438 9.90 -9.52 1.45
C ILE A 438 11.12 -8.83 0.84
N ASN A 439 12.31 -9.36 1.13
CA ASN A 439 13.61 -8.90 0.63
C ASN A 439 13.53 -8.25 -0.76
N VAL A 440 13.93 -6.98 -0.84
CA VAL A 440 13.86 -6.07 -2.00
C VAL A 440 14.50 -6.63 -3.29
N ARG A 441 15.33 -7.67 -3.18
CA ARG A 441 16.00 -8.31 -4.32
C ARG A 441 15.18 -9.37 -5.07
N ASP A 442 14.14 -9.96 -4.46
CA ASP A 442 13.49 -11.15 -5.03
C ASP A 442 12.22 -10.85 -5.85
N ASN A 443 11.75 -9.59 -5.86
CA ASN A 443 10.46 -9.24 -6.46
C ASN A 443 10.49 -8.84 -7.94
N LYS A 444 11.65 -8.87 -8.63
CA LYS A 444 11.70 -8.61 -10.08
C LYS A 444 11.14 -9.74 -10.96
N HIS A 445 10.72 -10.86 -10.35
CA HIS A 445 10.23 -12.05 -11.09
C HIS A 445 8.80 -12.51 -10.72
N ARG A 446 8.03 -11.74 -9.95
CA ARG A 446 6.71 -12.22 -9.43
C ARG A 446 5.46 -11.47 -9.93
N SER A 447 5.56 -10.56 -10.89
CA SER A 447 4.40 -9.81 -11.39
C SER A 447 3.57 -10.53 -12.49
N ALA A 448 3.86 -11.78 -12.87
CA ALA A 448 3.20 -12.41 -14.03
C ALA A 448 2.05 -13.39 -13.72
N ASN A 449 1.89 -13.95 -12.51
CA ASN A 449 0.92 -15.04 -12.30
C ASN A 449 -0.04 -14.76 -11.14
N LYS A 450 -1.16 -14.10 -11.45
CA LYS A 450 -2.31 -13.94 -10.55
C LYS A 450 -3.61 -14.41 -11.22
N ILE A 451 -3.60 -15.61 -11.78
CA ILE A 451 -4.81 -16.36 -12.15
C ILE A 451 -4.49 -17.84 -11.84
N PHE A 452 -5.43 -18.56 -11.21
CA PHE A 452 -5.36 -19.96 -10.72
C PHE A 452 -4.93 -20.16 -9.24
N SER A 453 -5.83 -19.83 -8.31
CA SER A 453 -5.71 -20.19 -6.89
C SER A 453 -6.60 -21.37 -6.45
N THR A 454 -7.00 -22.27 -7.36
CA THR A 454 -7.90 -23.40 -6.99
C THR A 454 -7.50 -24.79 -7.50
N LEU A 455 -6.29 -24.98 -8.06
CA LEU A 455 -5.82 -26.30 -8.57
C LEU A 455 -4.34 -26.62 -8.20
N SER A 456 -3.90 -26.27 -6.99
CA SER A 456 -2.46 -26.11 -6.69
C SER A 456 -1.72 -27.30 -6.06
N GLY A 457 -2.34 -28.47 -5.83
CA GLY A 457 -1.61 -29.59 -5.22
C GLY A 457 -0.62 -30.28 -6.17
N SER A 458 -1.11 -30.75 -7.33
CA SER A 458 -0.32 -31.61 -8.23
C SER A 458 0.31 -30.86 -9.41
N PHE A 459 -0.26 -29.73 -9.83
CA PHE A 459 0.25 -28.94 -10.96
C PHE A 459 1.55 -28.19 -10.63
N ILE A 460 1.74 -27.77 -9.38
CA ILE A 460 2.94 -27.05 -8.94
C ILE A 460 4.18 -27.95 -9.03
N ASN A 461 4.05 -29.23 -8.68
CA ASN A 461 5.17 -30.18 -8.76
C ASN A 461 5.52 -30.53 -10.22
N SER A 462 4.53 -30.72 -11.08
CA SER A 462 4.75 -30.92 -12.52
C SER A 462 5.33 -29.67 -13.19
N TRP A 463 4.88 -28.49 -12.80
CA TRP A 463 5.41 -27.21 -13.30
C TRP A 463 6.83 -26.94 -12.82
N LEU A 464 7.17 -27.28 -11.57
CA LEU A 464 8.54 -27.18 -11.06
C LEU A 464 9.46 -28.17 -11.78
N PHE A 465 9.00 -29.38 -12.07
CA PHE A 465 9.76 -30.36 -12.85
C PHE A 465 10.02 -29.88 -14.27
N LEU A 466 8.98 -29.38 -14.97
CA LEU A 466 9.11 -28.80 -16.30
C LEU A 466 9.96 -27.53 -16.29
N ARG A 467 9.79 -26.65 -15.29
CA ARG A 467 10.61 -25.45 -15.15
C ARG A 467 12.08 -25.80 -14.93
N ASN A 468 12.40 -26.80 -14.13
CA ASN A 468 13.78 -27.21 -13.91
C ASN A 468 14.41 -27.85 -15.16
N GLN A 469 13.62 -28.58 -15.97
CA GLN A 469 14.05 -29.10 -17.27
C GLN A 469 14.23 -27.98 -18.31
N TRP A 470 13.35 -26.99 -18.34
CA TRP A 470 13.46 -25.84 -19.24
C TRP A 470 14.57 -24.88 -18.83
N VAL A 471 14.75 -24.64 -17.55
CA VAL A 471 15.86 -23.84 -17.02
C VAL A 471 17.18 -24.56 -17.27
N SER A 472 17.27 -25.89 -17.12
CA SER A 472 18.48 -26.63 -17.46
C SER A 472 18.77 -26.62 -18.97
N LEU A 473 17.74 -26.68 -19.82
CA LEU A 473 17.87 -26.54 -21.28
C LEU A 473 18.28 -25.13 -21.71
N ILE A 474 17.70 -24.10 -21.10
CA ILE A 474 18.02 -22.70 -21.39
C ILE A 474 19.41 -22.35 -20.86
N TYR A 475 19.81 -22.85 -19.68
CA TYR A 475 21.17 -22.67 -19.16
C TYR A 475 22.20 -23.46 -19.96
N ARG A 476 21.93 -24.71 -20.38
CA ARG A 476 22.83 -25.44 -21.28
C ARG A 476 23.00 -24.74 -22.63
N ARG A 477 21.91 -24.18 -23.17
CA ARG A 477 21.92 -23.48 -24.46
C ARG A 477 22.54 -22.08 -24.32
N SER A 478 22.35 -21.37 -23.21
CA SER A 478 22.93 -20.04 -22.96
C SER A 478 24.40 -20.12 -22.56
N GLU A 479 24.81 -21.14 -21.81
CA GLU A 479 26.23 -21.46 -21.59
C GLU A 479 26.88 -21.84 -22.91
N GLY A 480 26.27 -22.70 -23.73
CA GLY A 480 26.75 -23.01 -25.07
C GLY A 480 26.83 -21.80 -26.00
N MET A 481 25.87 -20.86 -25.90
CA MET A 481 25.89 -19.62 -26.69
C MET A 481 26.91 -18.61 -26.16
N LEU A 482 27.12 -18.53 -24.84
CA LEU A 482 28.16 -17.72 -24.22
C LEU A 482 29.55 -18.28 -24.49
N LEU A 483 29.70 -19.62 -24.56
CA LEU A 483 30.94 -20.29 -24.96
C LEU A 483 31.21 -20.09 -26.44
N ALA A 484 30.21 -20.23 -27.32
CA ALA A 484 30.34 -19.92 -28.75
C ALA A 484 30.60 -18.44 -29.00
N LYS A 485 30.01 -17.54 -28.21
CA LYS A 485 30.24 -16.09 -28.31
C LYS A 485 31.60 -15.69 -27.73
N ARG A 486 32.09 -16.38 -26.69
CA ARG A 486 33.46 -16.22 -26.18
C ARG A 486 34.50 -16.80 -27.13
N LEU A 487 34.25 -17.97 -27.73
CA LEU A 487 35.13 -18.58 -28.73
C LEU A 487 35.20 -17.71 -29.99
N SER A 488 34.07 -17.20 -30.49
CA SER A 488 34.06 -16.31 -31.65
C SER A 488 34.59 -14.89 -31.37
N SER A 489 34.51 -14.40 -30.13
CA SER A 489 35.21 -13.16 -29.74
C SER A 489 36.71 -13.38 -29.58
N PHE A 490 37.14 -14.55 -29.11
CA PHE A 490 38.56 -14.90 -29.00
C PHE A 490 39.22 -15.16 -30.37
N GLU A 491 38.53 -15.79 -31.32
CA GLU A 491 39.00 -15.98 -32.71
C GLU A 491 39.22 -14.66 -33.45
N LYS A 492 38.42 -13.62 -33.13
CA LYS A 492 38.53 -12.31 -33.79
C LYS A 492 39.67 -11.44 -33.27
N GLU A 493 40.11 -11.65 -32.02
CA GLU A 493 41.12 -10.78 -31.41
C GLU A 493 42.51 -11.40 -31.36
N HIS A 494 42.69 -12.72 -31.31
CA HIS A 494 44.03 -13.33 -31.25
C HIS A 494 44.12 -14.61 -32.10
N LYS A 495 45.10 -14.69 -33.02
CA LYS A 495 45.45 -15.95 -33.70
C LYS A 495 45.81 -16.99 -32.64
N ILE A 496 44.97 -18.01 -32.49
CA ILE A 496 45.06 -18.99 -31.42
C ILE A 496 46.27 -19.90 -31.64
N SER A 497 47.21 -19.87 -30.69
CA SER A 497 48.22 -20.91 -30.51
C SER A 497 47.57 -22.10 -29.79
N ASN A 498 47.82 -23.32 -30.25
CA ASN A 498 47.29 -24.57 -29.68
C ASN A 498 47.56 -24.72 -28.17
N GLN A 499 48.55 -24.00 -27.61
CA GLN A 499 48.84 -24.01 -26.17
C GLN A 499 47.72 -23.39 -25.31
N ALA A 500 47.03 -22.36 -25.80
CA ALA A 500 45.96 -21.71 -25.06
C ALA A 500 44.69 -22.58 -24.95
N ILE A 501 44.50 -23.51 -25.90
CA ILE A 501 43.42 -24.50 -25.86
C ILE A 501 43.75 -25.60 -24.84
N HIS A 502 45.02 -26.00 -24.72
CA HIS A 502 45.46 -26.98 -23.73
C HIS A 502 45.34 -26.48 -22.28
N GLU A 503 45.77 -25.25 -21.98
CA GLU A 503 45.62 -24.65 -20.64
C GLU A 503 44.15 -24.46 -20.23
N LEU A 504 43.28 -24.19 -21.20
CA LEU A 504 41.85 -24.00 -20.94
C LEU A 504 41.11 -25.34 -20.75
N LEU A 505 41.61 -26.43 -21.34
CA LEU A 505 41.13 -27.79 -21.10
C LEU A 505 41.58 -28.36 -19.75
N GLU A 506 42.84 -28.09 -19.34
CA GLU A 506 43.35 -28.45 -18.01
C GLU A 506 42.58 -27.77 -16.88
N THR A 507 42.14 -26.53 -17.08
CA THR A 507 41.41 -25.75 -16.06
C THR A 507 39.94 -26.15 -15.89
N LEU A 508 39.33 -26.84 -16.88
CA LEU A 508 37.90 -27.17 -16.87
C LEU A 508 37.57 -28.63 -16.61
N SER A 509 38.52 -29.56 -16.76
CA SER A 509 38.29 -30.98 -16.45
C SER A 509 39.58 -31.65 -15.95
N PRO A 510 39.73 -31.93 -14.64
CA PRO A 510 40.91 -32.57 -14.08
C PRO A 510 40.84 -34.09 -14.26
N ASN A 511 40.69 -34.57 -15.49
CA ASN A 511 40.64 -36.00 -15.79
C ASN A 511 41.56 -36.33 -16.98
N ASP A 512 42.74 -36.87 -16.66
CA ASP A 512 43.89 -37.07 -17.56
C ASP A 512 43.61 -38.01 -18.76
N GLU A 513 42.54 -38.78 -18.72
CA GLU A 513 42.18 -39.73 -19.79
C GLU A 513 41.61 -39.04 -21.05
N VAL A 514 41.02 -37.85 -20.91
CA VAL A 514 40.44 -37.11 -22.04
C VAL A 514 41.51 -36.32 -22.81
N LEU A 515 42.55 -35.85 -22.13
CA LEU A 515 43.66 -35.09 -22.72
C LEU A 515 44.51 -35.92 -23.68
N LYS A 516 44.53 -37.26 -23.52
CA LYS A 516 45.30 -38.18 -24.38
C LYS A 516 44.61 -38.55 -25.70
N GLN A 517 43.36 -38.13 -25.92
CA GLN A 517 42.58 -38.50 -27.11
C GLN A 517 42.55 -37.43 -28.21
N ILE A 518 43.24 -36.30 -28.02
CA ILE A 518 43.33 -35.25 -29.04
C ILE A 518 44.53 -35.55 -29.95
N PRO A 519 44.36 -35.63 -31.28
CA PRO A 519 45.48 -35.79 -32.20
C PRO A 519 46.33 -34.51 -32.16
N SER A 520 47.65 -34.71 -32.05
CA SER A 520 48.68 -33.65 -32.03
C SER A 520 48.67 -32.76 -33.26
#